data_AF-A0A3D1R4W7-F1
#
_entry.id   AF-A0A3D1R4W7-F1
#
_cell.length_a   1.000
_cell.length_b   1.000
_cell.length_c   1.000
_cell.angle_alpha   90.00
_cell.angle_beta   90.00
_cell.angle_gamma   90.00
#
_symmetry.space_group_name_H-M   'P 1'
#
loop_
_entity.id
_entity.type
_entity.pdbx_description
1 polymer ?
#
loop_
_entity_poly.entity_id
_entity_poly.type
_entity_poly.pdbx_seq_one_letter_code
_entity_poly.pdbx_strand_id
1 'polypeptide(L)' 'MNLVISGWDGLDSFESASVDSTYKVRSGDSLYTIARKLGTTPDALMALNGIRNPNNLRVGQVLKVPGAAP' A
#
# COMPACT_ATOMS: atom_id res chain seq x y z
N MET A 1 17.24 -47.40 16.93
CA MET A 1 17.45 -46.05 16.36
C MET A 1 16.55 -45.87 15.15
N ASN A 2 15.52 -45.02 15.26
CA ASN A 2 15.19 -43.97 14.29
C ASN A 2 14.03 -43.15 14.85
N LEU A 3 14.31 -41.90 15.18
CA LEU A 3 13.37 -40.94 15.72
C LEU A 3 12.54 -40.39 14.55
N VAL A 4 11.23 -40.64 14.55
CA VAL A 4 10.28 -39.89 13.72
C VAL A 4 10.19 -38.49 14.29
N ILE A 5 10.95 -37.55 13.71
CA ILE A 5 10.70 -36.13 13.92
C ILE A 5 9.59 -35.71 12.96
N SER A 6 8.46 -35.33 13.55
CA SER A 6 7.36 -34.62 12.90
C SER A 6 7.93 -33.47 12.06
N GLY A 7 7.79 -33.57 10.75
CA GLY A 7 8.17 -32.53 9.80
C GLY A 7 7.30 -31.29 10.01
N TRP A 8 7.75 -30.40 10.89
CA TRP A 8 7.53 -28.97 10.70
C TRP A 8 8.37 -28.60 9.47
N ASP A 9 7.75 -28.37 8.31
CA ASP A 9 8.27 -27.44 7.32
C ASP A 9 7.17 -27.06 6.33
N GLY A 10 6.84 -25.77 6.29
CA GLY A 10 5.73 -25.25 5.50
C GLY A 10 4.94 -24.23 6.28
N LEU A 11 5.64 -23.22 6.80
CA LEU A 11 5.06 -21.98 7.28
C LEU A 11 4.04 -21.52 6.24
N ASP A 12 2.80 -21.37 6.70
CA ASP A 12 1.75 -20.57 6.10
C ASP A 12 2.37 -19.55 5.16
N SER A 13 2.13 -19.75 3.87
CA SER A 13 2.58 -18.84 2.83
C SER A 13 2.04 -17.48 3.18
N PHE A 14 2.90 -16.63 3.75
CA PHE A 14 2.72 -15.19 3.80
C PHE A 14 2.77 -14.73 2.35
N GLU A 15 1.71 -15.04 1.62
CA GLU A 15 1.33 -14.33 0.42
C GLU A 15 1.01 -12.92 0.91
N SER A 16 2.08 -12.16 1.15
CA SER A 16 2.08 -10.71 1.16
C SER A 16 1.85 -10.30 -0.29
N ALA A 17 0.69 -10.71 -0.81
CA ALA A 17 0.06 -10.07 -1.93
C ALA A 17 -0.11 -8.64 -1.45
N SER A 18 0.84 -7.81 -1.86
CA SER A 18 0.75 -6.38 -1.71
C SER A 18 -0.48 -5.99 -2.50
N VAL A 19 -1.66 -6.05 -1.87
CA VAL A 19 -2.91 -5.69 -2.53
C VAL A 19 -2.72 -4.22 -2.86
N ASP A 20 -2.41 -3.96 -4.12
CA ASP A 20 -2.26 -2.63 -4.69
C ASP A 20 -3.60 -1.91 -4.57
N SER A 21 -3.82 -1.40 -3.37
CA SER A 21 -4.99 -0.65 -3.03
C SER A 21 -4.94 0.63 -3.85
N THR A 22 -6.07 1.00 -4.43
CA THR A 22 -6.17 2.24 -5.20
C THR A 22 -7.14 3.17 -4.51
N TYR A 23 -6.80 4.46 -4.49
CA TYR A 23 -7.60 5.50 -3.87
C TYR A 23 -8.10 6.49 -4.92
N LYS A 24 -9.41 6.66 -5.03
CA LYS A 24 -10.01 7.68 -5.89
C LYS A 24 -10.11 9.00 -5.11
N VAL A 25 -9.37 10.01 -5.57
CA VAL A 25 -9.35 11.36 -4.99
C VAL A 25 -10.75 11.96 -5.05
N ARG A 26 -11.23 12.50 -3.91
CA ARG A 26 -12.51 13.20 -3.83
C ARG A 26 -12.28 14.71 -3.72
N SER A 27 -13.32 15.50 -3.96
CA SER A 27 -13.27 16.95 -3.77
C SER A 27 -12.88 17.28 -2.33
N GLY A 28 -11.82 18.06 -2.17
CA GLY A 28 -11.28 18.44 -0.86
C GLY A 28 -10.24 17.49 -0.28
N ASP A 29 -9.94 16.35 -0.94
CA ASP A 29 -8.78 15.56 -0.57
C ASP A 29 -7.49 16.17 -1.12
N SER A 30 -6.46 16.18 -0.27
CA SER A 30 -5.09 16.53 -0.62
C SER A 30 -4.19 15.31 -0.45
N LEU A 31 -3.02 15.31 -1.10
CA LEU A 31 -2.04 14.23 -0.90
C LEU A 31 -1.69 14.01 0.58
N TYR A 32 -1.66 15.08 1.36
CA TYR A 32 -1.44 15.01 2.81
C TYR A 32 -2.57 14.29 3.56
N THR A 33 -3.83 14.60 3.28
CA THR A 33 -4.98 13.96 3.96
C THR A 33 -5.11 12.50 3.53
N ILE A 34 -4.87 12.21 2.25
CA ILE A 34 -4.88 10.85 1.71
C ILE A 34 -3.75 10.02 2.33
N ALA A 35 -2.52 10.55 2.35
CA ALA A 35 -1.37 9.90 2.97
C ALA A 35 -1.64 9.52 4.43
N ARG A 36 -2.15 10.47 5.22
CA ARG A 36 -2.51 10.23 6.63
C ARG A 36 -3.61 9.17 6.79
N LYS A 37 -4.65 9.18 5.96
CA LYS A 37 -5.72 8.17 5.98
C LYS A 37 -5.19 6.76 5.70
N LEU A 38 -4.16 6.67 4.87
CA LEU A 38 -3.57 5.41 4.42
C LEU A 38 -2.34 4.98 5.21
N GLY A 39 -1.93 5.76 6.24
CA GLY A 39 -0.73 5.48 7.01
C GLY A 39 0.57 5.59 6.21
N THR A 40 0.58 6.36 5.12
CA THR A 40 1.76 6.58 4.27
C THR A 40 2.17 8.06 4.26
N THR A 41 3.17 8.41 3.44
CA THR A 41 3.63 9.79 3.27
C THR A 41 3.22 10.34 1.90
N PRO A 42 2.99 11.66 1.78
CA PRO A 42 2.70 12.26 0.49
C PRO A 42 3.86 12.05 -0.49
N ASP A 43 5.11 12.01 -0.01
CA ASP A 43 6.29 11.70 -0.82
C ASP A 43 6.26 10.28 -1.40
N ALA A 44 5.94 9.27 -0.59
CA ALA A 44 5.78 7.91 -1.05
C ALA A 44 4.65 7.79 -2.09
N LEU A 45 3.53 8.46 -1.87
CA LEU A 45 2.43 8.52 -2.85
C LEU A 45 2.84 9.24 -4.14
N MET A 46 3.63 10.30 -4.05
CA MET A 46 4.15 11.03 -5.20
C MET A 46 5.10 10.17 -6.02
N ALA A 47 6.05 9.48 -5.37
CA ALA A 47 6.98 8.56 -6.00
C ALA A 47 6.24 7.39 -6.67
N LEU A 48 5.24 6.82 -5.99
CA LEU A 48 4.45 5.68 -6.48
C LEU A 48 3.58 6.03 -7.70
N ASN A 49 3.11 7.28 -7.78
CA ASN A 49 2.20 7.74 -8.84
C ASN A 49 2.85 8.68 -9.87
N GLY A 50 4.15 9.00 -9.72
CA GLY A 50 4.84 9.98 -10.56
C GLY A 50 4.29 11.41 -10.44
N ILE A 51 3.76 11.79 -9.27
CA ILE A 51 3.15 13.11 -9.06
C ILE A 51 4.25 14.11 -8.68
N ARG A 52 4.47 15.11 -9.53
CA ARG A 52 5.44 16.19 -9.26
C ARG A 52 4.92 17.28 -8.33
N ASN A 53 3.63 17.61 -8.44
CA ASN A 53 3.03 18.69 -7.67
C ASN A 53 1.92 18.13 -6.77
N PRO A 54 2.13 18.09 -5.45
CA PRO A 54 1.14 17.53 -4.54
C PRO A 54 -0.16 18.33 -4.45
N ASN A 55 -0.08 19.63 -4.77
CA ASN A 55 -1.21 20.55 -4.80
C ASN A 55 -2.03 20.46 -6.09
N ASN A 56 -1.57 19.72 -7.11
CA ASN A 56 -2.24 19.60 -8.40
C ASN A 56 -3.05 18.29 -8.53
N LEU A 57 -3.60 17.80 -7.42
CA LEU A 57 -4.43 16.60 -7.42
C LEU A 57 -5.77 16.89 -8.09
N ARG A 58 -6.14 16.06 -9.08
CA ARG A 58 -7.43 16.19 -9.74
C ARG A 58 -8.47 15.32 -9.04
N VAL A 59 -9.63 15.90 -8.77
CA VAL A 59 -10.78 15.13 -8.27
C VAL A 59 -11.12 14.04 -9.27
N GLY A 60 -11.32 12.82 -8.77
CA GLY A 60 -11.57 11.63 -9.57
C GLY A 60 -10.30 10.91 -10.05
N GLN A 61 -9.12 11.46 -9.81
CA GLN A 61 -7.85 10.78 -10.08
C GLN A 61 -7.73 9.52 -9.23
N VAL A 62 -7.24 8.44 -9.83
CA VAL A 62 -6.95 7.19 -9.13
C VAL A 62 -5.47 7.20 -8.76
N LEU A 63 -5.19 7.07 -7.46
CA LEU A 63 -3.86 6.94 -6.90
C LEU A 63 -3.61 5.49 -6.55
N LYS A 64 -2.48 4.95 -7.00
CA LYS A 64 -1.88 3.74 -6.43
C LYS A 64 -1.44 4.05 -5.00
N VAL A 65 -1.73 3.16 -4.08
CA VAL A 65 -1.28 3.28 -2.70
C VAL A 65 -0.51 2.02 -2.34
N PRO A 66 0.59 2.12 -1.57
CA PRO A 66 1.28 0.93 -1.13
C PRO A 66 0.29 0.16 -0.25
N GLY A 67 -0.04 -1.07 -0.65
CA GLY A 67 -0.79 -1.98 0.21
C GLY A 67 -0.01 -2.07 1.51
N ALA A 68 -0.65 -1.70 2.63
CA ALA A 68 -0.06 -1.89 3.93
C ALA A 68 0.20 -3.40 4.06
N ALA A 69 1.46 -3.80 3.96
CA ALA A 69 1.86 -5.15 4.33
C ALA A 69 1.47 -5.33 5.82
N PRO A 70 0.86 -6.47 6.17
CA PRO A 70 0.27 -6.70 7.49
C PRO A 70 1.27 -6.62 8.63
#